data_AF-A0A674J4S9-F1
#
_entry.id   AF-A0A674J4S9-F1
#
_cell.length_a   1.000
_cell.length_b   1.000
_cell.length_c   1.000
_cell.angle_alpha   90.00
_cell.angle_beta   90.00
_cell.angle_gamma   90.00
#
_symmetry.space_group_name_H-M   'P 1'
#
loop_
_entity.id
_entity.type
_entity.pdbx_description
1 polymer ?
#
loop_
_entity_poly.entity_id
_entity_poly.type
_entity_poly.pdbx_seq_one_letter_code
_entity_poly.pdbx_strand_id
1 'polypeptide(L)'
;MTLDLASLHSVQHFAEAFKSKNVPLHMLICNAAVFAAPWSLTEDDLEATFQVNHLGHFYLVQLLEDILRHSSPARVVMVSSESHRFSEIKDSSGKLDFSLLSPSKKEFWAMVAYNRSKLCNILFSNELNRHLSPHGVTSNAVHPGNMIYSSIHRNWWVYTLLFTLARPFTKSMVSECLAAFYTSSVFKSWEWSYKNPDVHICFNLLPLINASTVLMVITLSNL
;
A
#
# COMPACT_ATOMS: atom_id res chain seq x y z
N MET A 1 -14.85 5.59 15.09
CA MET A 1 -14.52 4.33 14.40
C MET A 1 -13.02 4.20 14.41
N THR A 2 -12.52 3.09 14.93
CA THR A 2 -11.09 2.77 14.99
C THR A 2 -10.80 1.68 13.97
N LEU A 3 -9.62 1.73 13.35
CA LEU A 3 -9.15 0.73 12.40
C LEU A 3 -7.73 0.32 12.82
N ASP A 4 -7.60 -0.91 13.28
CA ASP A 4 -6.32 -1.57 13.46
C ASP A 4 -6.16 -2.66 12.39
N LEU A 5 -5.13 -2.54 11.54
CA LEU A 5 -4.85 -3.52 10.49
C LEU A 5 -4.17 -4.79 11.02
N ALA A 6 -3.69 -4.77 12.25
CA ALA A 6 -3.16 -5.94 12.95
C ALA A 6 -4.26 -6.83 13.56
N SER A 7 -5.54 -6.49 13.34
CA SER A 7 -6.71 -7.24 13.81
C SER A 7 -7.74 -7.36 12.69
N LEU A 8 -7.94 -8.56 12.13
CA LEU A 8 -8.96 -8.77 11.10
C LEU A 8 -10.37 -8.50 11.64
N HIS A 9 -10.60 -8.75 12.92
CA HIS A 9 -11.83 -8.38 13.60
C HIS A 9 -12.02 -6.84 13.61
N SER A 10 -10.98 -6.06 13.92
CA SER A 10 -11.05 -4.60 13.85
C SER A 10 -11.31 -4.10 12.42
N VAL A 11 -10.72 -4.75 11.41
CA VAL A 11 -10.94 -4.41 9.99
C VAL A 11 -12.41 -4.65 9.61
N GLN A 12 -12.98 -5.80 9.99
CA GLN A 12 -14.38 -6.12 9.74
C GLN A 12 -15.33 -5.12 10.40
N HIS A 13 -15.13 -4.88 11.70
CA HIS A 13 -15.96 -3.95 12.46
C HIS A 13 -15.88 -2.53 11.90
N PHE A 14 -14.69 -2.07 11.48
CA PHE A 14 -14.55 -0.79 10.81
C PHE A 14 -15.36 -0.74 9.50
N ALA A 15 -15.26 -1.77 8.65
CA ALA A 15 -15.96 -1.80 7.38
C ALA A 15 -17.49 -1.81 7.58
N GLU A 16 -18.00 -2.55 8.55
CA GLU A 16 -19.42 -2.57 8.92
C GLU A 16 -19.89 -1.21 9.44
N ALA A 17 -19.13 -0.59 10.33
CA ALA A 17 -19.44 0.75 10.84
C ALA A 17 -19.33 1.84 9.75
N PHE A 18 -18.52 1.64 8.72
CA PHE A 18 -18.50 2.51 7.55
C PHE A 18 -19.76 2.29 6.69
N LYS A 19 -20.09 1.04 6.38
CA LYS A 19 -21.31 0.66 5.63
C LYS A 19 -22.57 1.22 6.28
N SER A 20 -22.66 1.19 7.61
CA SER A 20 -23.83 1.70 8.35
C SER A 20 -24.04 3.22 8.23
N LYS A 21 -23.03 3.98 7.78
CA LYS A 21 -23.19 5.42 7.51
C LYS A 21 -23.98 5.70 6.25
N ASN A 22 -24.13 4.72 5.36
CA ASN A 22 -24.83 4.86 4.09
C ASN A 22 -24.33 6.06 3.25
N VAL A 23 -23.00 6.25 3.23
CA VAL A 23 -22.33 7.29 2.43
C VAL A 23 -21.52 6.64 1.30
N PRO A 24 -21.41 7.29 0.13
CA PRO A 24 -20.58 6.76 -0.95
C PRO A 24 -19.09 6.80 -0.59
N LEU A 25 -18.32 5.88 -1.17
CA LEU A 25 -16.86 5.80 -1.08
C LEU A 25 -16.25 5.97 -2.46
N HIS A 26 -15.86 7.19 -2.81
CA HIS A 26 -15.27 7.50 -4.11
C HIS A 26 -13.76 7.28 -4.14
N MET A 27 -13.08 7.33 -2.99
CA MET A 27 -11.64 7.12 -2.90
C MET A 27 -11.23 6.41 -1.62
N LEU A 28 -10.47 5.33 -1.76
CA LEU A 28 -9.84 4.57 -0.68
C LEU A 28 -8.33 4.57 -0.85
N ILE A 29 -7.59 5.08 0.14
CA ILE A 29 -6.12 5.08 0.13
C ILE A 29 -5.59 4.14 1.21
N CYS A 30 -5.00 3.04 0.76
CA CYS A 30 -4.34 2.01 1.56
C CYS A 30 -2.88 2.42 1.83
N ASN A 31 -2.70 3.34 2.80
CA ASN A 31 -1.40 3.96 3.09
C ASN A 31 -0.69 3.40 4.33
N ALA A 32 -1.43 3.03 5.39
CA ALA A 32 -0.83 2.57 6.64
C ALA A 32 0.14 1.39 6.44
N ALA A 33 1.32 1.46 7.06
CA ALA A 33 2.34 0.41 6.98
C ALA A 33 3.31 0.50 8.17
N VAL A 34 3.76 -0.66 8.63
CA VAL A 34 4.87 -0.82 9.59
C VAL A 34 6.15 -1.21 8.86
N PHE A 35 7.29 -0.85 9.45
CA PHE A 35 8.63 -1.10 8.91
C PHE A 35 9.60 -1.29 10.06
N ALA A 36 10.65 -2.09 9.84
CA ALA A 36 11.72 -2.34 10.81
C ALA A 36 11.23 -2.78 12.20
N ALA A 37 10.04 -3.38 12.29
CA ALA A 37 9.52 -3.98 13.50
C ALA A 37 10.16 -5.36 13.73
N PRO A 38 10.38 -5.78 14.98
CA PRO A 38 10.74 -7.16 15.29
C PRO A 38 9.67 -8.13 14.81
N TRP A 39 10.08 -9.37 14.50
CA TRP A 39 9.14 -10.44 14.19
C TRP A 39 8.16 -10.62 15.36
N SER A 40 6.87 -10.64 15.03
CA SER A 40 5.78 -10.90 15.96
C SER A 40 4.59 -11.48 15.20
N LEU A 41 3.72 -12.15 15.94
CA LEU A 41 2.41 -12.55 15.46
C LEU A 41 1.38 -11.54 15.97
N THR A 42 0.40 -11.27 15.13
CA THR A 42 -0.83 -10.56 15.50
C THR A 42 -1.75 -11.46 16.31
N GLU A 43 -2.89 -10.92 16.76
CA GLU A 43 -3.95 -11.73 17.36
C GLU A 43 -4.58 -12.75 16.39
N ASP A 44 -4.37 -12.56 15.08
CA ASP A 44 -4.84 -13.46 14.02
C ASP A 44 -3.80 -14.56 13.66
N ASP A 45 -2.73 -14.71 14.45
CA ASP A 45 -1.61 -15.66 14.22
C ASP A 45 -0.88 -15.46 12.88
N LEU A 46 -0.85 -14.23 12.36
CA LEU A 46 -0.15 -13.86 11.13
C LEU A 46 1.08 -13.00 11.42
N GLU A 47 2.09 -13.05 10.55
CA GLU A 47 3.27 -12.19 10.69
C GLU A 47 2.86 -10.72 10.58
N ALA A 48 3.21 -9.93 11.61
CA ALA A 48 2.67 -8.59 11.80
C ALA A 48 2.94 -7.62 10.63
N THR A 49 4.13 -7.66 10.04
CA THR A 49 4.48 -6.80 8.89
C THR A 49 3.62 -7.14 7.69
N PHE A 50 3.50 -8.43 7.36
CA PHE A 50 2.71 -8.91 6.24
C PHE A 50 1.22 -8.63 6.44
N GLN A 51 0.70 -8.85 7.65
CA GLN A 51 -0.69 -8.54 7.95
C GLN A 51 -0.98 -7.04 7.82
N VAL A 52 -0.25 -6.19 8.54
CA VAL A 52 -0.55 -4.75 8.58
C VAL A 52 -0.34 -4.11 7.20
N ASN A 53 0.74 -4.46 6.50
CA ASN A 53 1.08 -3.79 5.25
C ASN A 53 0.29 -4.29 4.05
N HIS A 54 -0.24 -5.51 4.12
CA HIS A 54 -0.90 -6.17 2.99
C HIS A 54 -2.25 -6.80 3.35
N LEU A 55 -2.29 -7.82 4.22
CA LEU A 55 -3.52 -8.62 4.43
C LEU A 55 -4.69 -7.80 5.00
N GLY A 56 -4.42 -6.89 5.93
CA GLY A 56 -5.44 -6.00 6.49
C GLY A 56 -6.04 -5.07 5.43
N HIS A 57 -5.20 -4.51 4.54
CA HIS A 57 -5.67 -3.69 3.42
C HIS A 57 -6.43 -4.51 2.39
N PHE A 58 -5.91 -5.69 2.04
CA PHE A 58 -6.57 -6.64 1.14
C PHE A 58 -7.98 -6.94 1.65
N TYR A 59 -8.10 -7.34 2.92
CA TYR A 59 -9.38 -7.70 3.53
C TYR A 59 -10.33 -6.51 3.61
N LEU A 60 -9.85 -5.33 3.98
CA LEU A 60 -10.65 -4.11 4.02
C LEU A 60 -11.22 -3.74 2.65
N VAL A 61 -10.40 -3.81 1.60
CA VAL A 61 -10.85 -3.54 0.22
C VAL A 61 -11.94 -4.53 -0.19
N GLN A 62 -11.78 -5.81 0.11
CA GLN A 62 -12.77 -6.85 -0.19
C GLN A 62 -14.11 -6.56 0.53
N LEU A 63 -14.07 -6.16 1.81
CA LEU A 63 -15.28 -5.84 2.58
C LEU A 63 -16.02 -4.58 2.11
N LEU A 64 -15.29 -3.65 1.47
CA LEU A 64 -15.81 -2.39 0.94
C LEU A 64 -16.06 -2.41 -0.57
N GLU A 65 -15.82 -3.54 -1.23
CA GLU A 65 -15.88 -3.69 -2.68
C GLU A 65 -17.25 -3.30 -3.24
N ASP A 66 -18.33 -3.76 -2.61
CA ASP A 66 -19.70 -3.42 -3.04
C ASP A 66 -19.94 -1.91 -2.96
N ILE A 67 -19.53 -1.24 -1.88
CA ILE A 67 -19.70 0.21 -1.77
C ILE A 67 -18.88 0.94 -2.85
N LEU A 68 -17.64 0.51 -3.11
CA LEU A 68 -16.81 1.09 -4.16
C LEU A 68 -17.50 0.98 -5.53
N ARG A 69 -18.10 -0.17 -5.83
CA ARG A 69 -18.87 -0.39 -7.08
C ARG A 69 -20.10 0.51 -7.15
N HIS A 70 -20.89 0.61 -6.07
CA HIS A 70 -22.07 1.48 -6.02
C HIS A 70 -21.71 2.97 -6.08
N SER A 71 -20.51 3.34 -5.64
CA SER A 71 -19.99 4.71 -5.63
C SER A 71 -19.26 5.08 -6.92
N SER A 72 -19.34 4.23 -7.95
CA SER A 72 -18.67 4.44 -9.23
C SER A 72 -19.05 5.81 -9.84
N PRO A 73 -18.08 6.61 -10.33
CA PRO A 73 -16.66 6.28 -10.43
C PRO A 73 -15.94 6.32 -9.07
N ALA A 74 -15.15 5.28 -8.78
CA ALA A 74 -14.36 5.19 -7.55
C ALA A 74 -12.91 4.78 -7.81
N ARG A 75 -12.03 5.00 -6.82
CA ARG A 75 -10.59 4.74 -6.93
C ARG A 75 -10.03 4.11 -5.67
N VAL A 76 -9.18 3.09 -5.85
CA VAL A 76 -8.36 2.51 -4.79
C VAL A 76 -6.90 2.83 -5.08
N VAL A 77 -6.19 3.35 -4.07
CA VAL A 77 -4.77 3.66 -4.16
C VAL A 77 -4.01 2.81 -3.16
N MET A 78 -3.18 1.88 -3.67
CA MET A 78 -2.31 1.05 -2.86
C MET A 78 -0.94 1.70 -2.71
N VAL A 79 -0.52 2.04 -1.49
CA VAL A 79 0.81 2.62 -1.27
C VAL A 79 1.87 1.52 -1.18
N SER A 80 2.73 1.49 -2.20
CA SER A 80 3.91 0.64 -2.29
C SER A 80 5.20 1.44 -1.97
N SER A 81 6.37 0.90 -2.31
CA SER A 81 7.69 1.50 -2.13
C SER A 81 8.65 0.98 -3.21
N GLU A 82 9.71 1.72 -3.53
CA GLU A 82 10.79 1.25 -4.44
C GLU A 82 11.40 -0.08 -3.98
N SER A 83 11.33 -0.34 -2.67
CA SER A 83 11.86 -1.54 -2.04
C SER A 83 11.22 -2.85 -2.54
N HIS A 84 10.04 -2.79 -3.19
CA HIS A 84 9.38 -3.95 -3.80
C HIS A 84 10.26 -4.69 -4.82
N ARG A 85 11.21 -3.99 -5.45
CA ARG A 85 12.17 -4.55 -6.42
C ARG A 85 13.16 -5.53 -5.79
N PHE A 86 13.34 -5.47 -4.46
CA PHE A 86 14.27 -6.28 -3.69
C PHE A 86 13.55 -7.28 -2.78
N SER A 87 12.43 -7.84 -3.24
CA SER A 87 11.56 -8.72 -2.44
C SER A 87 12.00 -10.19 -2.40
N GLU A 88 12.88 -10.62 -3.31
CA GLU A 88 13.47 -11.97 -3.38
C GLU A 88 12.46 -13.08 -3.00
N ILE A 89 11.44 -13.26 -3.84
CA ILE A 89 10.39 -14.28 -3.67
C ILE A 89 10.57 -15.49 -4.60
N LYS A 90 11.78 -15.69 -5.11
CA LYS A 90 12.09 -16.82 -5.98
C LYS A 90 12.69 -17.96 -5.15
N ASP A 91 12.24 -19.18 -5.39
CA ASP A 91 12.88 -20.38 -4.84
C ASP A 91 14.23 -20.66 -5.53
N SER A 92 14.91 -21.72 -5.08
CA SER A 92 16.18 -22.18 -5.65
C SER A 92 16.10 -22.58 -7.13
N SER A 93 14.90 -22.79 -7.67
CA SER A 93 14.63 -23.09 -9.08
C SER A 93 14.29 -21.84 -9.91
N GLY A 94 14.22 -20.66 -9.28
CA GLY A 94 13.86 -19.39 -9.90
C GLY A 94 12.35 -19.16 -10.06
N LYS A 95 11.51 -20.05 -9.52
CA LYS A 95 10.04 -19.92 -9.53
C LYS A 95 9.56 -19.07 -8.36
N LEU A 96 8.43 -18.39 -8.53
CA LEU A 96 7.81 -17.64 -7.45
C LEU A 96 7.34 -18.61 -6.36
N ASP A 97 7.82 -18.39 -5.14
CA ASP A 97 7.43 -19.13 -3.96
C ASP A 97 6.66 -18.20 -3.02
N PHE A 98 5.35 -18.36 -3.01
CA PHE A 98 4.45 -17.57 -2.19
C PHE A 98 4.53 -17.92 -0.70
N SER A 99 5.10 -19.08 -0.33
CA SER A 99 5.32 -19.42 1.08
C SER A 99 6.29 -18.45 1.77
N LEU A 100 7.15 -17.79 0.98
CA LEU A 100 8.10 -16.79 1.46
C LEU A 100 7.45 -15.45 1.85
N LEU A 101 6.19 -15.19 1.47
CA LEU A 101 5.54 -13.92 1.75
C LEU A 101 5.29 -13.68 3.24
N SER A 102 5.08 -14.75 4.01
CA SER A 102 4.90 -14.73 5.45
C SER A 102 6.02 -15.52 6.13
N PRO A 103 7.22 -14.93 6.31
CA PRO A 103 8.39 -15.64 6.81
C PRO A 103 8.23 -16.11 8.26
N SER A 104 8.78 -17.30 8.55
CA SER A 104 8.90 -17.80 9.91
C SER A 104 9.86 -16.95 10.74
N LYS A 105 9.78 -17.04 12.08
CA LYS A 105 10.69 -16.31 12.99
C LYS A 105 12.18 -16.53 12.67
N LYS A 106 12.55 -17.72 12.20
CA LYS A 106 13.94 -18.10 11.91
C LYS A 106 14.48 -17.46 10.63
N GLU A 107 13.59 -17.20 9.67
CA GLU A 107 13.91 -16.68 8.34
C GLU A 107 13.54 -15.20 8.21
N PHE A 108 13.02 -14.60 9.29
CA PHE A 108 12.57 -13.22 9.29
C PHE A 108 13.74 -12.26 9.20
N TRP A 109 13.65 -11.39 8.20
CA TRP A 109 14.44 -10.17 8.14
C TRP A 109 13.49 -9.02 7.79
N ALA A 110 13.42 -8.02 8.67
CA ALA A 110 12.38 -6.98 8.62
C ALA A 110 12.33 -6.24 7.27
N MET A 111 13.50 -5.99 6.67
CA MET A 111 13.60 -5.38 5.35
C MET A 111 13.01 -6.27 4.25
N VAL A 112 13.30 -7.58 4.23
CA VAL A 112 12.73 -8.51 3.25
C VAL A 112 11.22 -8.66 3.45
N ALA A 113 10.75 -8.80 4.69
CA ALA A 113 9.31 -8.86 4.98
C ALA A 113 8.58 -7.60 4.47
N TYR A 114 9.16 -6.42 4.71
CA TYR A 114 8.64 -5.17 4.17
C TYR A 114 8.64 -5.14 2.65
N ASN A 115 9.74 -5.49 1.98
CA ASN A 115 9.85 -5.52 0.52
C ASN A 115 8.81 -6.45 -0.12
N ARG A 116 8.63 -7.64 0.47
CA ARG A 116 7.61 -8.61 0.06
C ARG A 116 6.21 -8.02 0.21
N SER A 117 5.88 -7.41 1.35
CA SER A 117 4.59 -6.76 1.55
C SER A 117 4.31 -5.63 0.54
N LYS A 118 5.33 -4.85 0.17
CA LYS A 118 5.20 -3.76 -0.81
C LYS A 118 5.07 -4.29 -2.25
N LEU A 119 5.69 -5.43 -2.57
CA LEU A 119 5.41 -6.15 -3.82
C LEU A 119 3.96 -6.65 -3.86
N CYS A 120 3.46 -7.25 -2.78
CA CYS A 120 2.08 -7.71 -2.71
C CYS A 120 1.07 -6.58 -2.95
N ASN A 121 1.33 -5.36 -2.47
CA ASN A 121 0.48 -4.20 -2.76
C ASN A 121 0.41 -3.84 -4.25
N ILE A 122 1.50 -3.99 -5.00
CA ILE A 122 1.52 -3.78 -6.46
C ILE A 122 0.73 -4.88 -7.17
N LEU A 123 1.01 -6.14 -6.83
CA LEU A 123 0.34 -7.29 -7.42
C LEU A 123 -1.17 -7.22 -7.18
N PHE A 124 -1.57 -6.91 -5.95
CA PHE A 124 -2.97 -6.76 -5.58
C PHE A 124 -3.62 -5.58 -6.29
N SER A 125 -2.97 -4.42 -6.40
CA SER A 125 -3.55 -3.30 -7.15
C SER A 125 -3.79 -3.64 -8.62
N ASN A 126 -2.87 -4.36 -9.26
CA ASN A 126 -3.01 -4.77 -10.65
C ASN A 126 -4.21 -5.70 -10.84
N GLU A 127 -4.32 -6.70 -9.97
CA GLU A 127 -5.42 -7.66 -10.00
C GLU A 127 -6.76 -7.00 -9.65
N LEU A 128 -6.77 -6.12 -8.65
CA LEU A 128 -7.96 -5.36 -8.26
C LEU A 128 -8.44 -4.46 -9.40
N ASN A 129 -7.53 -3.80 -10.12
CA ASN A 129 -7.91 -3.01 -11.29
C ASN A 129 -8.48 -3.89 -12.41
N ARG A 130 -7.88 -5.05 -12.67
CA ARG A 130 -8.40 -6.02 -13.65
C ARG A 130 -9.81 -6.47 -13.29
N HIS A 131 -10.08 -6.68 -12.01
CA HIS A 131 -11.38 -7.13 -11.51
C HIS A 131 -12.44 -6.02 -11.49
N LEU A 132 -12.10 -4.81 -11.02
CA LEU A 132 -13.08 -3.77 -10.74
C LEU A 132 -13.21 -2.68 -11.80
N SER A 133 -12.26 -2.57 -12.75
CA SER A 133 -12.36 -1.58 -13.83
C SER A 133 -13.61 -1.74 -14.71
N PRO A 134 -14.15 -2.96 -14.99
CA PRO A 134 -15.43 -3.10 -15.68
C PRO A 134 -16.62 -2.50 -14.92
N HIS A 135 -16.48 -2.30 -13.61
CA HIS A 135 -17.49 -1.70 -12.73
C HIS A 135 -17.24 -0.20 -12.49
N GLY A 136 -16.30 0.41 -13.22
CA GLY A 136 -15.94 1.83 -13.11
C GLY A 136 -15.14 2.18 -11.84
N VAL A 137 -14.53 1.19 -11.20
CA VAL A 137 -13.59 1.39 -10.09
C VAL A 137 -12.18 1.11 -10.59
N THR A 138 -11.27 2.08 -10.43
CA THR A 138 -9.87 1.93 -10.83
C THR A 138 -8.97 1.65 -9.63
N SER A 139 -7.91 0.87 -9.81
CA SER A 139 -6.89 0.66 -8.77
C SER A 139 -5.51 0.99 -9.30
N ASN A 140 -4.76 1.80 -8.55
CA ASN A 140 -3.37 2.14 -8.88
C ASN A 140 -2.47 1.91 -7.67
N ALA A 141 -1.26 1.39 -7.92
CA ALA A 141 -0.21 1.34 -6.92
C ALA A 141 0.72 2.54 -7.10
N VAL A 142 1.04 3.22 -6.01
CA VAL A 142 1.95 4.37 -6.02
C VAL A 142 3.12 4.08 -5.10
N HIS A 143 4.33 4.38 -5.56
CA HIS A 143 5.49 4.48 -4.68
C HIS A 143 5.80 5.97 -4.54
N PRO A 144 5.89 6.50 -3.32
CA PRO A 144 5.99 7.94 -3.16
C PRO A 144 7.40 8.49 -3.49
N GLY A 145 8.44 7.63 -3.55
CA GLY A 145 9.80 7.99 -3.95
C GLY A 145 10.88 7.40 -3.03
N ASN A 146 12.15 7.62 -3.35
CA ASN A 146 13.28 7.29 -2.46
C ASN A 146 13.47 8.40 -1.41
N MET A 147 13.73 8.00 -0.15
CA MET A 147 13.97 8.90 1.00
C MET A 147 12.80 9.83 1.36
N ILE A 148 11.67 9.24 1.76
CA ILE A 148 10.57 10.01 2.35
C ILE A 148 10.65 9.96 3.86
N TYR A 149 10.73 11.13 4.45
CA TYR A 149 10.66 11.30 5.90
C TYR A 149 9.23 10.98 6.36
N SER A 150 9.02 9.75 6.80
CA SER A 150 7.83 9.33 7.52
C SER A 150 8.23 8.90 8.94
N SER A 151 7.33 9.02 9.91
CA SER A 151 7.54 8.60 11.31
C SER A 151 7.82 7.10 11.49
N ILE A 152 7.89 6.36 10.38
CA ILE A 152 8.23 4.95 10.23
C ILE A 152 9.64 4.62 10.79
N HIS A 153 10.52 5.62 10.97
CA HIS A 153 11.89 5.42 11.48
C HIS A 153 12.06 5.61 13.00
N ARG A 154 10.99 5.82 13.80
CA ARG A 154 11.14 6.29 15.20
C ARG A 154 11.98 5.37 16.10
N ASN A 155 12.08 4.09 15.77
CA ASN A 155 12.74 3.09 16.62
C ASN A 155 14.21 2.81 16.25
N TRP A 156 14.77 3.44 15.21
CA TRP A 156 16.15 3.19 14.75
C TRP A 156 16.97 4.48 14.65
N TRP A 157 17.66 4.82 15.75
CA TRP A 157 18.42 6.08 15.92
C TRP A 157 19.49 6.34 14.84
N VAL A 158 20.11 5.29 14.29
CA VAL A 158 21.08 5.41 13.18
C VAL A 158 20.41 5.90 11.90
N TYR A 159 19.18 5.44 11.62
CA TYR A 159 18.41 5.92 10.47
C TYR A 159 17.85 7.31 10.71
N THR A 160 17.48 7.66 11.94
CA THR A 160 17.11 9.03 12.30
C THR A 160 18.25 10.01 12.01
N LEU A 161 19.50 9.65 12.32
CA LEU A 161 20.68 10.46 12.02
C LEU A 161 20.92 10.60 10.50
N LEU A 162 20.84 9.50 9.76
CA LEU A 162 20.97 9.49 8.29
C LEU A 162 19.88 10.33 7.59
N PHE A 163 18.62 10.21 8.01
CA PHE A 163 17.52 11.03 7.48
C PHE A 163 17.62 12.50 7.87
N THR A 164 18.19 12.81 9.04
CA THR A 164 18.43 14.21 9.45
C THR A 164 19.49 14.88 8.59
N LEU A 165 20.50 14.11 8.13
CA LEU A 165 21.52 14.58 7.19
C LEU A 165 21.03 14.65 5.74
N ALA A 166 20.11 13.77 5.35
CA ALA A 166 19.48 13.77 4.01
C ALA A 166 18.36 14.82 3.85
N ARG A 167 17.94 15.46 4.94
CA ARG A 167 16.84 16.44 5.03
C ARG A 167 16.85 17.58 4.00
N PRO A 168 17.99 18.18 3.60
CA PRO A 168 18.00 19.19 2.53
C PRO A 168 17.77 18.62 1.12
N PHE A 169 17.78 17.29 0.95
CA PHE A 169 17.58 16.58 -0.32
C PHE A 169 16.23 15.82 -0.41
N THR A 170 15.43 15.83 0.66
CA THR A 170 14.11 15.18 0.70
C THR A 170 12.99 16.15 0.29
N LYS A 171 12.12 15.76 -0.65
CA LYS A 171 10.96 16.56 -1.06
C LYS A 171 9.89 16.60 0.06
N SER A 172 9.13 17.69 0.11
CA SER A 172 8.07 17.94 1.09
C SER A 172 6.86 17.00 0.90
N MET A 173 6.30 16.49 2.01
CA MET A 173 5.08 15.66 2.10
C MET A 173 3.88 16.21 1.31
N VAL A 174 3.81 17.53 1.11
CA VAL A 174 2.70 18.18 0.40
C VAL A 174 2.68 17.83 -1.09
N SER A 175 3.85 17.57 -1.68
CA SER A 175 3.97 17.23 -3.11
C SER A 175 3.45 15.83 -3.45
N GLU A 176 3.33 14.94 -2.46
CA GLU A 176 3.01 13.52 -2.66
C GLU A 176 1.54 13.18 -2.45
N CYS A 177 0.85 13.90 -1.54
CA CYS A 177 -0.62 13.90 -1.52
C CYS A 177 -1.14 14.24 -2.92
N LEU A 178 -0.58 15.29 -3.54
CA LEU A 178 -0.92 15.69 -4.90
C LEU A 178 -0.60 14.57 -5.91
N ALA A 179 0.57 13.95 -5.87
CA ALA A 179 0.89 12.83 -6.77
C ALA A 179 -0.11 11.66 -6.67
N ALA A 180 -0.52 11.28 -5.44
CA ALA A 180 -1.56 10.27 -5.22
C ALA A 180 -2.95 10.71 -5.73
N PHE A 181 -3.27 12.01 -5.66
CA PHE A 181 -4.49 12.58 -6.26
C PHE A 181 -4.46 12.59 -7.80
N TYR A 182 -3.27 12.63 -8.41
CA TYR A 182 -3.09 12.90 -9.84
C TYR A 182 -2.77 11.70 -10.74
N THR A 183 -2.52 10.49 -10.22
CA THR A 183 -2.23 9.34 -11.10
C THR A 183 -3.48 8.88 -11.85
N SER A 184 -3.68 9.41 -13.05
CA SER A 184 -4.57 8.90 -14.08
C SER A 184 -3.80 7.96 -15.02
N SER A 185 -4.15 6.67 -14.98
CA SER A 185 -4.01 5.66 -16.05
C SER A 185 -2.64 5.45 -16.71
N VAL A 186 -2.02 4.27 -16.56
CA VAL A 186 -1.26 3.60 -17.66
C VAL A 186 -1.36 2.07 -17.57
N PHE A 187 -2.16 1.50 -18.46
CA PHE A 187 -2.03 0.14 -19.01
C PHE A 187 -0.72 0.09 -19.84
N LYS A 188 0.07 -0.98 -19.72
CA LYS A 188 1.38 -1.28 -20.39
C LYS A 188 2.67 -0.95 -19.62
N SER A 189 2.89 -1.54 -18.45
CA SER A 189 4.22 -1.48 -17.77
C SER A 189 4.85 -2.85 -17.47
N TRP A 190 4.04 -3.91 -17.37
CA TRP A 190 4.52 -5.21 -16.88
C TRP A 190 5.58 -5.87 -17.77
N GLU A 191 5.41 -5.83 -19.11
CA GLU A 191 6.33 -6.50 -20.03
C GLU A 191 7.64 -5.73 -20.27
N TRP A 192 7.68 -4.44 -19.90
CA TRP A 192 8.79 -3.55 -20.20
C TRP A 192 9.72 -3.32 -18.99
N SER A 193 9.17 -3.26 -17.78
CA SER A 193 9.96 -3.05 -16.55
C SER A 193 10.88 -4.23 -16.21
N TYR A 194 10.54 -5.46 -16.62
CA TYR A 194 11.42 -6.62 -16.48
C TYR A 194 12.61 -6.61 -17.46
N LYS A 195 12.50 -5.86 -18.57
CA LYS A 195 13.54 -5.81 -19.62
C LYS A 195 14.45 -4.59 -19.52
N ASN A 196 14.08 -3.52 -18.83
CA ASN A 196 14.85 -2.26 -18.78
C ASN A 196 14.79 -1.62 -17.38
N PRO A 197 15.76 -1.91 -16.48
CA PRO A 197 15.74 -1.39 -15.11
C PRO A 197 16.06 0.12 -14.97
N ASP A 198 16.58 0.77 -16.03
CA ASP A 198 17.22 2.10 -15.96
C ASP A 198 16.42 3.28 -16.53
N VAL A 199 15.09 3.16 -16.74
CA VAL A 199 14.31 4.26 -17.34
C VAL A 199 13.28 4.84 -16.37
N HIS A 200 13.44 6.13 -16.09
CA HIS A 200 12.52 6.95 -15.33
C HIS A 200 11.27 7.32 -16.16
N ILE A 201 10.08 7.03 -15.64
CA ILE A 201 8.79 7.38 -16.27
C ILE A 201 8.33 8.74 -15.72
N CYS A 202 8.16 9.72 -16.62
CA CYS A 202 7.53 11.02 -16.33
C CYS A 202 6.00 10.94 -16.48
N PHE A 203 5.26 11.52 -15.52
CA PHE A 203 3.79 11.61 -15.55
C PHE A 203 3.31 12.93 -16.17
N ASN A 204 2.33 12.86 -17.08
CA ASN A 204 1.54 14.01 -17.57
C ASN A 204 0.22 14.11 -16.80
N LEU A 205 -0.20 15.34 -16.48
CA LEU A 205 -1.33 15.70 -15.61
C LEU A 205 -2.58 16.10 -16.40
N LEU A 206 -3.77 15.61 -16.02
CA LEU A 206 -5.07 16.20 -16.37
C LEU A 206 -5.97 16.32 -15.12
N PRO A 207 -6.74 17.41 -14.92
CA PRO A 207 -7.45 17.67 -13.66
C PRO A 207 -8.96 17.38 -13.76
N LEU A 208 -9.49 16.48 -12.92
CA LEU A 208 -10.94 16.41 -12.62
C LEU A 208 -11.18 15.88 -11.19
N ILE A 209 -11.42 16.79 -10.23
CA ILE A 209 -11.99 16.48 -8.91
C ILE A 209 -13.11 17.50 -8.63
N ASN A 210 -14.34 17.01 -8.40
CA ASN A 210 -15.53 17.78 -8.01
C ASN A 210 -15.71 17.73 -6.47
N ALA A 211 -16.34 18.76 -5.90
CA ALA A 211 -16.56 19.03 -4.47
C ALA A 211 -17.40 17.99 -3.68
N SER A 212 -17.98 16.98 -4.34
CA SER A 212 -18.79 15.93 -3.68
C SER A 212 -18.02 14.63 -3.36
N THR A 213 -16.69 14.62 -3.48
CA THR A 213 -15.87 13.39 -3.36
C THR A 213 -15.58 13.06 -1.89
N VAL A 214 -16.08 11.92 -1.40
CA VAL A 214 -15.71 11.37 -0.08
C VAL A 214 -14.40 10.59 -0.19
N LEU A 215 -13.40 11.02 0.59
CA LEU A 215 -12.06 10.45 0.65
C LEU A 215 -11.85 9.72 1.98
N MET A 216 -11.44 8.46 1.94
CA MET A 216 -10.98 7.73 3.10
C MET A 216 -9.47 7.45 2.98
N VAL A 217 -8.68 8.11 3.85
CA VAL A 217 -7.23 7.87 3.96
C VAL A 217 -6.97 7.02 5.20
N ILE A 218 -6.35 5.85 5.00
CA ILE A 218 -5.95 4.99 6.12
C ILE A 218 -4.54 5.40 6.55
N THR A 219 -4.44 6.06 7.70
CA THR A 219 -3.17 6.40 8.34
C THR A 219 -3.01 5.63 9.65
N LEU A 220 -1.77 5.28 10.00
CA LEU A 220 -1.48 4.72 11.32
C LEU A 220 -1.81 5.78 12.37
N SER A 221 -2.87 5.54 13.16
CA SER A 221 -3.34 6.53 14.13
C SER A 221 -2.66 6.42 15.48
N ASN A 222 -2.09 5.25 15.84
CA ASN A 222 -1.38 5.05 17.10
C ASN A 222 -0.50 3.78 17.02
N LEU A 223 0.82 3.97 17.06
CA LEU A 223 1.82 3.06 17.64
C LEU A 223 2.70 3.91 18.53
#